data_AF-A0A5K0Z116-F1
#
_entry.id   AF-A0A5K0Z116-F1
#
_cell.length_a   1.000
_cell.length_b   1.000
_cell.length_c   1.000
_cell.angle_alpha   90.00
_cell.angle_beta   90.00
_cell.angle_gamma   90.00
#
_symmetry.space_group_name_H-M   'P 1'
#
loop_
_entity.id
_entity.type
_entity.pdbx_description
1 polymer ?
#
loop_
_entity_poly.entity_id
_entity_poly.type
_entity_poly.pdbx_seq_one_letter_code
_entity_poly.pdbx_strand_id
1 'polypeptide(L)'
;DAESTVSAEKTGSAFICPPGFKMNDPTDWNQGCKMEFNIVCNKTQVQFIKLPNTDFYGYDLVGYAKGISLEACQNICRSDCNCRGFGYWADGNGACYAKSILFSGQSGPQFPGDMYVKVPSGNNRLRQLTVPDHQSSTLDCSKSNSSILEFAVHYTTSNAQGDYLKYPIGFAIAFGVVEVICVGFGCAYLHRKRKYDLLYSVDHGYLAMKMGFRRFNFRELKIATKNFRDEIGRGGSGVVYKGVLMEDERVVAVKRLEGVNQGEGQFWSEVSTIGRINHVNLVTMLGFCAEREHRLLVYGYLENGSLEKNLFSDSAVLNWEHRVSIAVGTAKGLAYLHEECLEWVLHCDVKPQNVLLDKDFQPKVADFGLSKLFDRAGNNTSGFSRVRGTRGYMAPEWIMNLPITSKVDVYSYGVLLLELLTGRSSNGFQHVGEDGEARYMQLIPWIKEMVRTREKWVEEIVDPRLCEMYDKKRMNLLVMMALQCVEEERDMRPTMSQVVHSITVSCMDDLEVVEETDQQ
;
A
#
# COMPACT_ATOMS: atom_id res chain seq x y z
N ASP A 1 -74.00 6.08 53.81
CA ASP A 1 -75.18 6.56 53.07
C ASP A 1 -74.91 6.63 51.58
N ALA A 2 -76.01 6.75 50.84
CA ALA A 2 -76.21 6.54 49.40
C ALA A 2 -75.18 7.07 48.40
N GLU A 3 -75.19 6.45 47.23
CA GLU A 3 -74.63 6.94 45.97
C GLU A 3 -75.19 8.32 45.58
N SER A 4 -74.40 9.10 44.83
CA SER A 4 -74.94 9.79 43.65
C SER A 4 -73.85 9.97 42.59
N THR A 5 -73.96 9.21 41.51
CA THR A 5 -73.18 9.36 40.29
C THR A 5 -73.74 10.50 39.45
N VAL A 6 -72.88 11.37 38.93
CA VAL A 6 -73.18 12.17 37.73
C VAL A 6 -72.04 11.94 36.73
N SER A 7 -72.41 11.38 35.59
CA SER A 7 -71.49 10.97 34.52
C SER A 7 -70.99 12.17 33.72
N ALA A 8 -69.67 12.26 33.53
CA ALA A 8 -69.09 13.04 32.44
C ALA A 8 -69.06 12.17 31.17
N GLU A 9 -69.76 12.58 30.12
CA GLU A 9 -69.71 11.91 28.82
C GLU A 9 -68.31 12.05 28.22
N LYS A 10 -67.57 10.94 28.15
CA LYS A 10 -66.40 10.83 27.26
C LYS A 10 -66.87 10.28 25.92
N THR A 11 -66.89 11.14 24.91
CA THR A 11 -66.96 10.73 23.50
C THR A 11 -65.71 9.93 23.14
N GLY A 12 -65.80 8.60 23.24
CA GLY A 12 -64.72 7.69 22.87
C GLY A 12 -64.54 7.56 21.36
N SER A 13 -63.31 7.29 20.92
CA SER A 13 -63.02 6.95 19.52
C SER A 13 -63.76 5.67 19.12
N ALA A 14 -64.61 5.73 18.10
CA ALA A 14 -65.28 4.56 17.54
C ALA A 14 -64.43 3.88 16.47
N PHE A 15 -64.20 2.57 16.59
CA PHE A 15 -63.63 1.76 15.52
C PHE A 15 -64.76 1.32 14.57
N ILE A 16 -64.58 1.52 13.27
CA ILE A 16 -65.58 1.25 12.23
C ILE A 16 -64.84 0.75 10.97
N CYS A 17 -65.36 -0.30 10.32
CA CYS A 17 -64.83 -0.75 9.04
C CYS A 17 -65.34 0.13 7.88
N PRO A 18 -64.49 0.48 6.89
CA PRO A 18 -64.92 1.27 5.74
C PRO A 18 -65.94 0.50 4.85
N PRO A 19 -66.78 1.19 4.06
CA PRO A 19 -67.79 0.58 3.21
C PRO A 19 -67.26 -0.56 2.32
N GLY A 20 -67.88 -1.74 2.43
CA GLY A 20 -67.47 -2.97 1.71
C GLY A 20 -66.38 -3.81 2.43
N PHE A 21 -66.05 -3.46 3.67
CA PHE A 21 -65.21 -4.24 4.57
C PHE A 21 -66.01 -4.61 5.82
N LYS A 22 -65.72 -5.76 6.42
CA LYS A 22 -66.28 -6.20 7.70
C LYS A 22 -65.17 -6.48 8.71
N MET A 23 -65.52 -6.53 10.00
CA MET A 23 -64.57 -6.99 11.04
C MET A 23 -63.98 -8.36 10.67
N ASN A 24 -62.69 -8.53 10.93
CA ASN A 24 -62.04 -9.80 10.72
C ASN A 24 -62.50 -10.83 11.77
N ASP A 25 -62.58 -10.40 13.03
CA ASP A 25 -63.18 -11.13 14.14
C ASP A 25 -64.24 -10.21 14.81
N PRO A 26 -65.53 -10.62 14.94
CA PRO A 26 -66.55 -9.85 15.64
C PRO A 26 -66.32 -9.67 17.14
N THR A 27 -65.36 -10.41 17.72
CA THR A 27 -65.06 -10.42 19.17
C THR A 27 -63.81 -9.61 19.53
N ASP A 28 -62.99 -9.20 18.56
CA ASP A 28 -61.77 -8.42 18.77
C ASP A 28 -61.52 -7.38 17.65
N TRP A 29 -61.67 -6.09 17.97
CA TRP A 29 -61.35 -4.98 17.05
C TRP A 29 -59.88 -4.92 16.63
N ASN A 30 -58.94 -5.48 17.41
CA ASN A 30 -57.51 -5.46 17.09
C ASN A 30 -57.17 -6.33 15.86
N GLN A 31 -58.05 -7.26 15.47
CA GLN A 31 -57.90 -8.06 14.24
C GLN A 31 -58.23 -7.28 12.95
N GLY A 32 -58.71 -6.03 13.07
CA GLY A 32 -58.97 -5.14 11.95
C GLY A 32 -60.12 -5.58 11.05
N CYS A 33 -60.10 -5.11 9.79
CA CYS A 33 -61.17 -5.30 8.82
C CYS A 33 -60.70 -6.09 7.58
N LYS A 34 -61.55 -6.98 7.06
CA LYS A 34 -61.35 -7.72 5.81
C LYS A 34 -62.33 -7.29 4.73
N MET A 35 -61.86 -7.33 3.47
CA MET A 35 -62.66 -7.01 2.29
C MET A 35 -63.77 -8.05 2.07
N GLU A 36 -64.96 -7.61 1.66
CA GLU A 36 -66.06 -8.51 1.29
C GLU A 36 -66.13 -8.82 -0.22
N PHE A 37 -65.17 -8.32 -1.00
CA PHE A 37 -65.12 -8.46 -2.45
C PHE A 37 -63.68 -8.67 -2.94
N ASN A 38 -63.53 -9.36 -4.07
CA ASN A 38 -62.25 -9.48 -4.76
C ASN A 38 -62.07 -8.31 -5.75
N ILE A 39 -60.89 -7.68 -5.74
CA ILE A 39 -60.51 -6.72 -6.78
C ILE A 39 -60.05 -7.49 -8.01
N VAL A 40 -60.85 -7.45 -9.06
CA VAL A 40 -60.44 -7.93 -10.40
C VAL A 40 -59.61 -6.84 -11.05
N CYS A 41 -58.40 -7.17 -11.56
CA CYS A 41 -57.58 -6.20 -12.28
C CYS A 41 -58.06 -6.00 -13.72
N ASN A 42 -59.22 -5.35 -13.87
CA ASN A 42 -59.76 -4.93 -15.16
C ASN A 42 -60.05 -3.42 -15.14
N LYS A 43 -59.37 -2.66 -16.01
CA LYS A 43 -59.32 -1.19 -15.97
C LYS A 43 -60.68 -0.51 -16.13
N THR A 44 -61.64 -1.16 -16.78
CA THR A 44 -63.00 -0.64 -17.04
C THR A 44 -64.04 -1.00 -15.99
N GLN A 45 -63.71 -1.86 -15.01
CA GLN A 45 -64.67 -2.40 -14.03
C GLN A 45 -64.36 -1.98 -12.58
N VAL A 46 -63.74 -0.80 -12.38
CA VAL A 46 -63.45 -0.25 -11.03
C VAL A 46 -63.90 1.21 -10.85
N GLN A 47 -64.53 1.45 -9.70
CA GLN A 47 -64.97 2.75 -9.17
C GLN A 47 -64.25 3.03 -7.84
N PHE A 48 -64.37 4.24 -7.31
CA PHE A 48 -63.70 4.65 -6.08
C PHE A 48 -64.71 5.24 -5.08
N ILE A 49 -64.63 4.84 -3.82
CA ILE A 49 -65.44 5.38 -2.72
C ILE A 49 -64.61 6.44 -1.98
N LYS A 50 -65.16 7.65 -1.85
CA LYS A 50 -64.53 8.75 -1.11
C LYS A 50 -64.83 8.63 0.38
N LEU A 51 -63.79 8.68 1.21
CA LEU A 51 -63.84 8.80 2.67
C LEU A 51 -63.25 10.18 3.04
N PRO A 52 -64.08 11.14 3.50
CA PRO A 52 -63.63 12.50 3.73
C PRO A 52 -62.81 12.63 5.02
N ASN A 53 -61.75 13.44 4.99
CA ASN A 53 -60.87 13.67 6.14
C ASN A 53 -60.33 12.38 6.79
N THR A 54 -59.95 11.41 5.94
CA THR A 54 -59.46 10.07 6.31
C THR A 54 -58.08 9.84 5.72
N ASP A 55 -57.19 9.22 6.48
CA ASP A 55 -55.97 8.57 5.95
C ASP A 55 -55.87 7.11 6.41
N PHE A 56 -55.04 6.33 5.72
CA PHE A 56 -54.57 5.02 6.16
C PHE A 56 -53.04 5.00 6.10
N TYR A 57 -52.43 4.55 7.19
CA TYR A 57 -51.01 4.21 7.19
C TYR A 57 -50.77 3.04 6.22
N GLY A 58 -49.63 3.02 5.54
CA GLY A 58 -49.34 1.97 4.56
C GLY A 58 -48.13 2.29 3.69
N TYR A 59 -47.61 1.27 3.00
CA TYR A 59 -46.54 1.46 2.02
C TYR A 59 -47.10 2.09 0.74
N ASP A 60 -46.68 3.34 0.50
CA ASP A 60 -46.97 4.06 -0.74
C ASP A 60 -46.28 3.37 -1.92
N LEU A 61 -47.04 3.03 -2.96
CA LEU A 61 -46.54 2.42 -4.18
C LEU A 61 -45.95 3.51 -5.07
N VAL A 62 -44.61 3.55 -5.14
CA VAL A 62 -43.78 4.16 -6.18
C VAL A 62 -44.33 5.47 -6.80
N GLY A 63 -43.91 6.60 -6.24
CA GLY A 63 -44.02 7.90 -6.93
C GLY A 63 -44.94 8.91 -6.25
N TYR A 64 -44.37 9.65 -5.30
CA TYR A 64 -44.97 10.89 -4.78
C TYR A 64 -45.00 11.99 -5.86
N ALA A 65 -46.17 12.59 -6.07
CA ALA A 65 -46.45 13.80 -6.82
C ALA A 65 -47.87 14.24 -6.40
N LYS A 66 -48.26 15.48 -6.11
CA LYS A 66 -47.75 16.85 -6.25
C LYS A 66 -47.70 17.36 -7.68
N GLY A 67 -48.49 18.39 -7.92
CA GLY A 67 -48.74 18.97 -9.25
C GLY A 67 -49.67 18.15 -10.14
N ILE A 68 -50.27 17.04 -9.67
CA ILE A 68 -51.17 16.21 -10.48
C ILE A 68 -52.63 16.36 -10.06
N SER A 69 -53.56 16.22 -11.02
CA SER A 69 -54.99 16.32 -10.76
C SER A 69 -55.53 15.07 -10.04
N LEU A 70 -56.68 15.22 -9.38
CA LEU A 70 -57.42 14.11 -8.78
C LEU A 70 -57.69 12.98 -9.79
N GLU A 71 -58.05 13.32 -11.03
CA GLU A 71 -58.30 12.36 -12.10
C GLU A 71 -57.02 11.62 -12.53
N ALA A 72 -55.87 12.31 -12.60
CA ALA A 72 -54.59 11.68 -12.87
C ALA A 72 -54.20 10.70 -11.75
N CYS A 73 -54.36 11.11 -10.49
CA CYS A 73 -54.14 10.26 -9.31
C CYS A 73 -55.06 9.01 -9.33
N GLN A 74 -56.34 9.20 -9.65
CA GLN A 74 -57.31 8.13 -9.82
C GLN A 74 -56.91 7.15 -10.93
N ASN A 75 -56.36 7.66 -12.04
CA ASN A 75 -55.91 6.83 -13.16
C ASN A 75 -54.63 6.05 -12.85
N ILE A 76 -53.69 6.60 -12.07
CA ILE A 76 -52.54 5.85 -11.52
C ILE A 76 -53.05 4.63 -10.75
N CYS A 77 -53.88 4.85 -9.72
CA CYS A 77 -54.39 3.75 -8.89
C CYS A 77 -55.34 2.80 -9.65
N ARG A 78 -56.06 3.27 -10.67
CA ARG A 78 -56.85 2.41 -11.57
C ARG A 78 -55.96 1.51 -12.41
N SER A 79 -54.82 2.01 -12.89
CA SER A 79 -53.91 1.30 -13.78
C SER A 79 -53.08 0.21 -13.10
N ASP A 80 -52.73 0.39 -11.83
CA ASP A 80 -51.98 -0.58 -11.02
C ASP A 80 -52.92 -1.62 -10.38
N CYS A 81 -52.63 -2.90 -10.57
CA CYS A 81 -53.37 -4.01 -9.94
C CYS A 81 -53.19 -4.05 -8.41
N ASN A 82 -52.04 -3.61 -7.90
CA ASN A 82 -51.69 -3.66 -6.48
C ASN A 82 -52.26 -2.48 -5.68
N CYS A 83 -52.60 -1.36 -6.34
CA CYS A 83 -53.19 -0.22 -5.65
C CYS A 83 -54.59 -0.54 -5.11
N ARG A 84 -54.79 -0.38 -3.80
CA ARG A 84 -56.06 -0.60 -3.08
C ARG A 84 -56.85 0.68 -2.85
N GLY A 85 -56.19 1.82 -2.96
CA GLY A 85 -56.79 3.15 -2.89
C GLY A 85 -55.71 4.23 -2.92
N PHE A 86 -56.12 5.49 -2.93
CA PHE A 86 -55.19 6.61 -2.86
C PHE A 86 -55.68 7.72 -1.94
N GLY A 87 -54.77 8.38 -1.23
CA GLY A 87 -55.04 9.66 -0.56
C GLY A 87 -54.83 10.81 -1.53
N TYR A 88 -55.67 11.84 -1.46
CA TYR A 88 -55.51 13.08 -2.22
C TYR A 88 -55.76 14.30 -1.32
N TRP A 89 -54.81 15.23 -1.26
CA TRP A 89 -54.93 16.41 -0.40
C TRP A 89 -55.69 17.55 -1.08
N ALA A 90 -56.59 18.18 -0.33
CA ALA A 90 -57.42 19.30 -0.80
C ALA A 90 -56.74 20.68 -0.58
N ASP A 91 -55.43 20.69 -0.32
CA ASP A 91 -54.61 21.87 -0.03
C ASP A 91 -54.26 22.73 -1.26
N GLY A 92 -54.70 22.32 -2.45
CA GLY A 92 -54.40 22.97 -3.73
C GLY A 92 -53.08 22.54 -4.38
N ASN A 93 -52.23 21.77 -3.70
CA ASN A 93 -50.92 21.35 -4.24
C ASN A 93 -50.97 20.04 -5.05
N GLY A 94 -52.14 19.37 -5.09
CA GLY A 94 -52.36 18.15 -5.87
C GLY A 94 -51.50 16.96 -5.41
N ALA A 95 -51.37 16.76 -4.09
CA ALA A 95 -50.59 15.67 -3.51
C ALA A 95 -51.38 14.35 -3.56
N CYS A 96 -50.87 13.37 -4.31
CA CYS A 96 -51.42 12.03 -4.50
C CYS A 96 -50.56 10.98 -3.79
N TYR A 97 -51.22 10.05 -3.09
CA TYR A 97 -50.57 8.98 -2.32
C TYR A 97 -51.25 7.64 -2.65
N ALA A 98 -50.78 6.94 -3.68
CA ALA A 98 -51.30 5.62 -4.07
C ALA A 98 -50.79 4.53 -3.12
N LYS A 99 -51.69 3.75 -2.52
CA LYS A 99 -51.38 2.80 -1.43
C LYS A 99 -51.62 1.35 -1.84
N SER A 100 -50.62 0.50 -1.59
CA SER A 100 -50.71 -0.97 -1.75
C SER A 100 -51.56 -1.64 -0.68
N ILE A 101 -51.54 -1.08 0.53
CA ILE A 101 -52.09 -1.64 1.76
C ILE A 101 -52.72 -0.49 2.53
N LEU A 102 -53.89 -0.72 3.13
CA LEU A 102 -54.61 0.23 3.97
C LEU A 102 -54.57 -0.30 5.41
N PHE A 103 -53.63 0.18 6.21
CA PHE A 103 -53.40 -0.23 7.59
C PHE A 103 -53.88 0.88 8.55
N SER A 104 -54.64 0.51 9.57
CA SER A 104 -55.10 1.38 10.68
C SER A 104 -55.53 2.79 10.27
N GLY A 105 -56.71 2.92 9.66
CA GLY A 105 -57.23 4.21 9.20
C GLY A 105 -57.60 5.15 10.36
N GLN A 106 -57.35 6.45 10.18
CA GLN A 106 -57.82 7.50 11.09
C GLN A 106 -58.68 8.50 10.31
N SER A 107 -59.86 8.80 10.83
CA SER A 107 -60.78 9.81 10.29
C SER A 107 -61.03 10.90 11.33
N GLY A 108 -61.03 12.16 10.90
CA GLY A 108 -61.40 13.28 11.76
C GLY A 108 -61.11 14.65 11.12
N PRO A 109 -61.80 15.72 11.55
CA PRO A 109 -61.73 17.04 10.91
C PRO A 109 -60.34 17.70 10.94
N GLN A 110 -59.40 17.12 11.69
CA GLN A 110 -58.00 17.53 11.74
C GLN A 110 -57.20 17.15 10.47
N PHE A 111 -57.67 16.16 9.68
CA PHE A 111 -56.91 15.62 8.56
C PHE A 111 -57.23 16.34 7.23
N PRO A 112 -56.24 16.90 6.50
CA PRO A 112 -56.46 17.80 5.36
C PRO A 112 -56.66 17.10 4.00
N GLY A 113 -56.72 15.77 3.97
CA GLY A 113 -56.87 14.97 2.75
C GLY A 113 -58.08 14.04 2.77
N ASP A 114 -58.46 13.58 1.59
CA ASP A 114 -59.54 12.61 1.40
C ASP A 114 -58.98 11.28 0.86
N MET A 115 -59.49 10.16 1.37
CA MET A 115 -59.08 8.83 0.94
C MET A 115 -60.07 8.26 -0.09
N TYR A 116 -59.57 7.67 -1.17
CA TYR A 116 -60.34 7.07 -2.25
C TYR A 116 -60.05 5.58 -2.35
N VAL A 117 -60.97 4.74 -1.86
CA VAL A 117 -60.81 3.27 -1.81
C VAL A 117 -61.32 2.64 -3.12
N LYS A 118 -60.52 1.76 -3.72
CA LYS A 118 -60.80 1.12 -5.03
C LYS A 118 -61.74 -0.08 -4.86
N VAL A 119 -62.89 -0.06 -5.55
CA VAL A 119 -63.92 -1.12 -5.47
C VAL A 119 -64.45 -1.51 -6.87
N PRO A 120 -65.01 -2.73 -7.06
CA PRO A 120 -65.60 -3.13 -8.33
C PRO A 120 -66.82 -2.29 -8.76
N SER A 121 -66.89 -1.95 -10.04
CA SER A 121 -68.05 -1.31 -10.69
C SER A 121 -69.14 -2.34 -10.98
N GLY A 122 -70.18 -2.39 -10.14
CA GLY A 122 -71.33 -3.27 -10.34
C GLY A 122 -72.19 -3.46 -9.09
N ASN A 123 -71.60 -3.33 -7.90
CA ASN A 123 -72.34 -3.39 -6.64
C ASN A 123 -73.05 -2.06 -6.35
N ASN A 124 -74.31 -1.94 -6.77
CA ASN A 124 -75.17 -0.79 -6.46
C ASN A 124 -75.32 -0.53 -4.94
N ARG A 125 -75.23 -1.58 -4.09
CA ARG A 125 -75.22 -1.44 -2.62
C ARG A 125 -74.09 -0.55 -2.09
N LEU A 126 -72.96 -0.43 -2.80
CA LEU A 126 -71.82 0.39 -2.37
C LEU A 126 -71.90 1.86 -2.82
N ARG A 127 -72.92 2.24 -3.60
CA ARG A 127 -73.09 3.62 -4.10
C ARG A 127 -73.83 4.55 -3.13
N GLN A 128 -74.60 4.01 -2.18
CA GLN A 128 -75.37 4.81 -1.20
C GLN A 128 -74.60 5.14 0.08
N LEU A 129 -73.42 4.55 0.29
CA LEU A 129 -72.60 4.71 1.50
C LEU A 129 -71.56 5.85 1.36
N THR A 130 -72.02 7.06 1.00
CA THR A 130 -71.22 8.30 0.96
C THR A 130 -71.25 9.09 2.28
N VAL A 131 -71.99 8.60 3.27
CA VAL A 131 -71.99 9.06 4.66
C VAL A 131 -71.78 7.81 5.52
N PRO A 132 -71.09 7.88 6.67
CA PRO A 132 -71.03 6.75 7.61
C PRO A 132 -72.44 6.47 8.13
N ASP A 133 -73.09 5.44 7.58
CA ASP A 133 -74.34 4.94 8.11
C ASP A 133 -74.04 4.35 9.50
N HIS A 134 -74.74 4.80 10.54
CA HIS A 134 -74.45 4.50 11.94
C HIS A 134 -74.90 3.08 12.35
N GLN A 135 -74.69 2.09 11.48
CA GLN A 135 -74.74 0.68 11.83
C GLN A 135 -73.44 0.31 12.55
N SER A 136 -73.42 0.58 13.85
CA SER A 136 -72.35 0.17 14.75
C SER A 136 -72.13 -1.35 14.63
N SER A 137 -70.92 -1.74 14.21
CA SER A 137 -70.48 -3.13 14.32
C SER A 137 -70.26 -3.44 15.80
N THR A 138 -71.29 -3.91 16.50
CA THR A 138 -71.21 -4.17 17.94
C THR A 138 -70.31 -5.38 18.20
N LEU A 139 -69.32 -5.20 19.07
CA LEU A 139 -68.42 -6.28 19.48
C LEU A 139 -69.22 -7.36 20.22
N ASP A 140 -69.10 -8.63 19.81
CA ASP A 140 -69.77 -9.74 20.49
C ASP A 140 -68.90 -10.25 21.65
N CYS A 141 -69.09 -9.64 22.83
CA CYS A 141 -68.33 -9.97 24.03
C CYS A 141 -68.73 -11.31 24.70
N SER A 142 -69.62 -12.12 24.09
CA SER A 142 -70.22 -13.30 24.75
C SER A 142 -69.29 -14.51 24.97
N LYS A 143 -67.98 -14.41 24.64
CA LYS A 143 -67.04 -15.54 24.64
C LYS A 143 -65.64 -15.32 25.26
N SER A 144 -65.39 -14.24 26.02
CA SER A 144 -64.12 -14.10 26.75
C SER A 144 -64.28 -14.39 28.24
N ASN A 145 -63.63 -15.46 28.74
CA ASN A 145 -63.41 -15.66 30.17
C ASN A 145 -62.45 -14.58 30.70
N SER A 146 -62.99 -13.58 31.38
CA SER A 146 -62.24 -12.43 31.90
C SER A 146 -61.52 -12.77 33.21
N SER A 147 -60.19 -12.86 33.17
CA SER A 147 -59.37 -12.67 34.35
C SER A 147 -59.18 -11.17 34.60
N ILE A 148 -59.85 -10.64 35.62
CA ILE A 148 -59.70 -9.25 36.07
C ILE A 148 -58.30 -9.09 36.66
N LEU A 149 -57.48 -8.21 36.08
CA LEU A 149 -56.20 -7.80 36.66
C LEU A 149 -56.41 -6.49 37.43
N GLU A 150 -56.57 -6.56 38.75
CA GLU A 150 -56.58 -5.37 39.59
C GLU A 150 -55.21 -4.68 39.55
N PHE A 151 -55.19 -3.41 39.17
CA PHE A 151 -54.00 -2.57 39.28
C PHE A 151 -54.29 -1.41 40.23
N ALA A 152 -53.84 -1.56 41.48
CA ALA A 152 -54.05 -0.55 42.51
C ALA A 152 -53.24 0.73 42.21
N VAL A 153 -53.93 1.86 42.10
CA VAL A 153 -53.31 3.16 41.79
C VAL A 153 -52.73 3.78 43.07
N HIS A 154 -51.40 3.76 43.18
CA HIS A 154 -50.69 4.63 44.13
C HIS A 154 -50.57 6.04 43.54
N TYR A 155 -51.23 7.02 44.17
CA TYR A 155 -51.03 8.42 43.85
C TYR A 155 -49.69 8.92 44.41
N THR A 156 -48.78 9.34 43.52
CA THR A 156 -47.66 10.22 43.87
C THR A 156 -47.85 11.57 43.19
N THR A 157 -48.08 12.60 43.99
CA THR A 157 -48.17 13.98 43.53
C THR A 157 -46.79 14.54 43.23
N SER A 158 -46.50 14.82 41.96
CA SER A 158 -45.40 15.71 41.58
C SER A 158 -45.76 16.48 40.30
N ASN A 159 -45.29 17.74 40.22
CA ASN A 159 -45.74 18.71 39.22
C ASN A 159 -45.28 18.35 37.81
N ALA A 160 -46.23 18.03 36.91
CA ALA A 160 -45.95 17.79 35.50
C ALA A 160 -45.79 19.11 34.72
N GLN A 161 -44.66 19.80 34.93
CA GLN A 161 -44.27 20.97 34.14
C GLN A 161 -42.97 20.68 33.38
N GLY A 162 -43.09 20.33 32.08
CA GLY A 162 -41.99 20.31 31.11
C GLY A 162 -41.33 18.95 30.83
N ASP A 163 -41.97 18.09 30.03
CA ASP A 163 -41.35 16.84 29.55
C ASP A 163 -40.70 16.91 28.16
N TYR A 164 -40.97 17.99 27.40
CA TYR A 164 -40.41 18.17 26.04
C TYR A 164 -38.91 18.50 25.98
N LEU A 165 -38.27 18.85 27.11
CA LEU A 165 -36.83 19.19 27.16
C LEU A 165 -35.90 17.96 27.31
N LYS A 166 -36.41 16.79 27.71
CA LYS A 166 -35.58 15.60 27.99
C LYS A 166 -34.86 15.09 26.74
N TYR A 167 -35.55 15.04 25.60
CA TYR A 167 -35.00 14.57 24.33
C TYR A 167 -33.90 15.46 23.74
N PRO A 168 -34.05 16.80 23.60
CA PRO A 168 -32.98 17.66 23.08
C PRO A 168 -31.77 17.71 24.02
N ILE A 169 -31.96 17.67 25.35
CA ILE A 169 -30.85 17.60 26.31
C ILE A 169 -30.09 16.28 26.15
N GLY A 170 -30.78 15.15 26.04
CA GLY A 170 -30.16 13.84 25.80
C GLY A 170 -29.35 13.80 24.50
N PHE A 171 -29.87 14.41 23.43
CA PHE A 171 -29.16 14.50 22.14
C PHE A 171 -27.90 15.37 22.23
N ALA A 172 -27.97 16.54 22.89
CA ALA A 172 -26.81 17.41 23.09
C ALA A 172 -25.70 16.74 23.92
N ILE A 173 -26.07 15.99 24.98
CA ILE A 173 -25.12 15.21 25.79
C ILE A 173 -24.47 14.11 24.94
N ALA A 174 -25.26 13.36 24.16
CA ALA A 174 -24.73 12.31 23.28
C ALA A 174 -23.74 12.87 22.25
N PHE A 175 -24.05 14.02 21.64
CA PHE A 175 -23.15 14.68 20.69
C PHE A 175 -21.84 15.15 21.36
N GLY A 176 -21.93 15.78 22.54
CA GLY A 176 -20.75 16.19 23.32
C GLY A 176 -19.87 15.01 23.75
N VAL A 177 -20.45 13.86 24.09
CA VAL A 177 -19.69 12.63 24.39
C VAL A 177 -18.96 12.11 23.14
N VAL A 178 -19.61 12.10 21.97
CA VAL A 178 -18.97 11.73 20.70
C VAL A 178 -17.83 12.69 20.35
N GLU A 179 -18.02 14.00 20.52
CA GLU A 179 -16.99 15.01 20.25
C GLU A 179 -15.78 14.84 21.19
N VAL A 180 -16.00 14.64 22.50
CA VAL A 180 -14.93 14.36 23.47
C VAL A 180 -14.19 13.05 23.13
N ILE A 181 -14.89 12.03 22.65
CA ILE A 181 -14.27 10.78 22.19
C ILE A 181 -13.42 11.03 20.93
N CYS A 182 -13.93 11.77 19.94
CA CYS A 182 -13.18 12.13 18.73
C CYS A 182 -11.94 12.98 19.03
N VAL A 183 -12.07 13.97 19.91
CA VAL A 183 -10.93 14.78 20.39
C VAL A 183 -9.96 13.91 21.19
N GLY A 184 -10.45 13.01 22.05
CA GLY A 184 -9.62 12.05 22.79
C GLY A 184 -8.81 11.13 21.86
N PHE A 185 -9.44 10.55 20.83
CA PHE A 185 -8.74 9.77 19.81
C PHE A 185 -7.79 10.62 18.96
N GLY A 186 -8.16 11.85 18.59
CA GLY A 186 -7.30 12.78 17.87
C GLY A 186 -6.05 13.16 18.67
N CYS A 187 -6.22 13.54 19.94
CA CYS A 187 -5.14 13.82 20.87
C CYS A 187 -4.29 12.58 21.15
N ALA A 188 -4.89 11.40 21.33
CA ALA A 188 -4.16 10.14 21.52
C ALA A 188 -3.38 9.73 20.26
N TYR A 189 -3.95 9.95 19.06
CA TYR A 189 -3.26 9.74 17.79
C TYR A 189 -2.10 10.72 17.61
N LEU A 190 -2.30 12.01 17.87
CA LEU A 190 -1.25 13.03 17.80
C LEU A 190 -0.16 12.84 18.87
N HIS A 191 -0.53 12.37 20.07
CA HIS A 191 0.43 12.05 21.13
C HIS A 191 1.17 10.74 20.85
N ARG A 192 0.51 9.72 20.28
CA ARG A 192 1.18 8.52 19.78
C ARG A 192 2.13 8.89 18.65
N LYS A 193 1.69 9.69 17.66
CA LYS A 193 2.52 10.18 16.56
C LYS A 193 3.72 10.97 17.07
N ARG A 194 3.53 11.96 17.95
CA ARG A 194 4.65 12.67 18.60
C ARG A 194 5.58 11.74 19.38
N LYS A 195 5.06 10.73 20.08
CA LYS A 195 5.88 9.75 20.79
C LYS A 195 6.64 8.83 19.83
N TYR A 196 6.05 8.43 18.70
CA TYR A 196 6.71 7.69 17.63
C TYR A 196 7.78 8.55 16.95
N ASP A 197 7.48 9.78 16.55
CA ASP A 197 8.43 10.73 15.95
C ASP A 197 9.59 11.04 16.91
N LEU A 198 9.31 11.21 18.21
CA LEU A 198 10.33 11.39 19.24
C LEU A 198 11.17 10.11 19.40
N LEU A 199 10.56 8.93 19.55
CA LEU A 199 11.28 7.67 19.70
C LEU A 199 12.12 7.34 18.46
N TYR A 200 11.61 7.60 17.25
CA TYR A 200 12.31 7.47 15.97
C TYR A 200 13.48 8.46 15.87
N SER A 201 13.29 9.72 16.30
CA SER A 201 14.38 10.71 16.33
C SER A 201 15.47 10.37 17.36
N VAL A 202 15.09 9.80 18.51
CA VAL A 202 15.99 9.34 19.58
C VAL A 202 16.73 8.07 19.16
N ASP A 203 16.04 7.11 18.55
CA ASP A 203 16.63 5.87 18.05
C ASP A 203 17.67 6.17 16.96
N HIS A 204 17.40 7.11 16.05
CA HIS A 204 18.39 7.55 15.05
C HIS A 204 19.49 8.47 15.61
N GLY A 205 19.21 9.23 16.67
CA GLY A 205 20.25 9.96 17.41
C GLY A 205 21.20 9.01 18.12
N TYR A 206 20.66 7.97 18.75
CA TYR A 206 21.40 6.87 19.37
C TYR A 206 22.14 6.04 18.32
N LEU A 207 21.54 5.77 17.15
CA LEU A 207 22.18 5.06 16.04
C LEU A 207 23.38 5.84 15.50
N ALA A 208 23.22 7.14 15.23
CA ALA A 208 24.31 8.02 14.80
C ALA A 208 25.44 8.09 15.85
N MET A 209 25.10 8.25 17.13
CA MET A 209 26.06 8.28 18.24
C MET A 209 26.77 6.92 18.43
N LYS A 210 26.06 5.80 18.27
CA LYS A 210 26.61 4.43 18.38
C LYS A 210 27.48 4.03 17.19
N MET A 211 27.23 4.61 16.01
CA MET A 211 27.99 4.35 14.79
C MET A 211 29.12 5.38 14.52
N GLY A 212 29.13 6.51 15.22
CA GLY A 212 30.15 7.55 15.04
C GLY A 212 29.93 8.47 13.83
N PHE A 213 28.74 8.48 13.22
CA PHE A 213 28.45 9.35 12.08
C PHE A 213 27.80 10.67 12.44
N ARG A 214 28.03 11.66 11.59
CA ARG A 214 27.28 12.91 11.61
C ARG A 214 25.88 12.70 11.07
N ARG A 215 24.88 13.10 11.85
CA ARG A 215 23.53 13.36 11.35
C ARG A 215 23.50 14.76 10.74
N PHE A 216 23.27 14.84 9.44
CA PHE A 216 23.13 16.09 8.69
C PHE A 216 21.66 16.51 8.62
N ASN A 217 21.42 17.82 8.60
CA ASN A 217 20.08 18.37 8.37
C ASN A 217 19.84 18.56 6.86
N PHE A 218 18.60 18.42 6.38
CA PHE A 218 18.30 18.53 4.95
C PHE A 218 18.66 19.90 4.38
N ARG A 219 18.44 20.97 5.16
CA ARG A 219 18.84 22.34 4.78
C ARG A 219 20.35 22.45 4.55
N GLU A 220 21.17 21.79 5.35
CA GLU A 220 22.62 21.81 5.21
C GLU A 220 23.05 21.17 3.88
N LEU A 221 22.62 19.92 3.65
CA LEU A 221 22.94 19.19 2.42
C LEU A 221 22.37 19.87 1.16
N LYS A 222 21.20 20.50 1.27
CA LYS A 222 20.61 21.29 0.18
C LYS A 222 21.48 22.50 -0.20
N ILE A 223 22.11 23.18 0.77
CA ILE A 223 23.02 24.30 0.44
C ILE A 223 24.38 23.76 -0.05
N ALA A 224 24.93 22.72 0.60
CA ALA A 224 26.18 22.07 0.20
C ALA A 224 26.19 21.60 -1.27
N THR A 225 25.05 21.07 -1.74
CA THR A 225 24.83 20.61 -3.13
C THR A 225 24.30 21.71 -4.08
N LYS A 226 24.29 22.98 -3.66
CA LYS A 226 23.80 24.14 -4.42
C LYS A 226 22.36 23.95 -4.95
N ASN A 227 21.48 23.46 -4.08
CA ASN A 227 20.11 22.99 -4.35
C ASN A 227 20.05 21.73 -5.25
N PHE A 228 20.92 20.74 -5.01
CA PHE A 228 20.98 19.49 -5.79
C PHE A 228 21.20 19.74 -7.30
N ARG A 229 22.14 20.63 -7.63
CA ARG A 229 22.38 21.07 -9.02
C ARG A 229 23.42 20.24 -9.77
N ASP A 230 24.45 19.76 -9.08
CA ASP A 230 25.60 19.07 -9.67
C ASP A 230 25.40 17.54 -9.56
N GLU A 231 24.67 16.95 -10.50
CA GLU A 231 24.38 15.51 -10.57
C GLU A 231 25.57 14.74 -11.16
N ILE A 232 26.14 13.81 -10.39
CA ILE A 232 27.31 13.01 -10.78
C ILE A 232 26.97 11.55 -11.11
N GLY A 233 25.75 11.10 -10.75
CA GLY A 233 25.23 9.78 -11.10
C GLY A 233 23.76 9.61 -10.73
N ARG A 234 23.07 8.72 -11.44
CA ARG A 234 21.65 8.39 -11.25
C ARG A 234 21.45 6.91 -11.55
N GLY A 235 20.67 6.22 -10.73
CA GLY A 235 20.39 4.80 -10.88
C GLY A 235 19.15 4.35 -10.10
N GLY A 236 18.89 3.05 -10.07
CA GLY A 236 17.71 2.47 -9.40
C GLY A 236 17.69 2.64 -7.87
N SER A 237 18.78 3.08 -7.26
CA SER A 237 18.88 3.44 -5.84
C SER A 237 18.70 4.95 -5.58
N GLY A 238 18.66 5.80 -6.61
CA GLY A 238 18.43 7.25 -6.47
C GLY A 238 19.42 8.11 -7.27
N VAL A 239 19.65 9.33 -6.80
CA VAL A 239 20.47 10.35 -7.48
C VAL A 239 21.60 10.81 -6.58
N VAL A 240 22.82 10.89 -7.12
CA VAL A 240 24.02 11.31 -6.40
C VAL A 240 24.44 12.69 -6.88
N TYR A 241 24.60 13.60 -5.93
CA TYR A 241 25.00 14.99 -6.17
C TYR A 241 26.38 15.28 -5.57
N LYS A 242 27.20 16.06 -6.25
CA LYS A 242 28.42 16.63 -5.66
C LYS A 242 28.03 17.78 -4.73
N GLY A 243 28.68 17.84 -3.58
CA GLY A 243 28.52 18.93 -2.61
C GLY A 243 29.82 19.32 -1.95
N VAL A 244 29.82 20.47 -1.28
CA VAL A 244 30.92 20.95 -0.43
C VAL A 244 30.33 21.31 0.93
N LEU A 245 30.83 20.67 2.00
CA LEU A 245 30.39 20.97 3.36
C LEU A 245 30.92 22.34 3.80
N MET A 246 30.08 23.12 4.50
CA MET A 246 30.42 24.50 4.87
C MET A 246 31.37 24.62 6.07
N GLU A 247 31.50 23.57 6.87
CA GLU A 247 32.24 23.59 8.13
C GLU A 247 33.74 23.34 7.94
N ASP A 248 34.10 22.49 6.97
CA ASP A 248 35.46 22.03 6.73
C ASP A 248 35.85 22.03 5.23
N GLU A 249 35.04 22.67 4.37
CA GLU A 249 35.19 22.73 2.90
C GLU A 249 35.33 21.36 2.21
N ARG A 250 34.95 20.26 2.88
CA ARG A 250 35.12 18.90 2.36
C ARG A 250 34.18 18.63 1.19
N VAL A 251 34.74 18.14 0.09
CA VAL A 251 33.98 17.68 -1.07
C VAL A 251 33.34 16.32 -0.76
N VAL A 252 32.04 16.22 -0.99
CA VAL A 252 31.22 15.04 -0.64
C VAL A 252 30.32 14.61 -1.79
N ALA A 253 29.99 13.31 -1.80
CA ALA A 253 28.94 12.75 -2.64
C ALA A 253 27.67 12.55 -1.80
N VAL A 254 26.57 13.19 -2.18
CA VAL A 254 25.28 13.16 -1.49
C VAL A 254 24.29 12.35 -2.32
N LYS A 255 24.09 11.08 -1.94
CA LYS A 255 23.12 10.16 -2.55
C LYS A 255 21.74 10.42 -1.93
N ARG A 256 20.82 10.97 -2.71
CA ARG A 256 19.41 11.15 -2.36
C ARG A 256 18.62 9.97 -2.91
N LEU A 257 18.01 9.20 -2.02
CA LEU A 257 17.18 8.06 -2.40
C LEU A 257 15.78 8.53 -2.81
N GLU A 258 15.20 7.89 -3.82
CA GLU A 258 13.87 8.19 -4.35
C GLU A 258 12.90 7.02 -4.09
N GLY A 259 11.61 7.33 -3.86
CA GLY A 259 10.55 6.34 -3.65
C GLY A 259 10.29 5.97 -2.18
N VAL A 260 9.05 6.20 -1.72
CA VAL A 260 8.64 6.15 -0.30
C VAL A 260 8.89 4.80 0.38
N ASN A 261 8.59 3.68 -0.29
CA ASN A 261 8.65 2.35 0.34
C ASN A 261 9.96 1.59 0.06
N GLN A 262 10.53 1.71 -1.14
CA GLN A 262 11.76 0.99 -1.52
C GLN A 262 13.01 1.74 -1.06
N GLY A 263 13.02 3.08 -1.16
CA GLY A 263 14.13 3.91 -0.74
C GLY A 263 14.36 3.87 0.77
N GLU A 264 13.32 3.75 1.60
CA GLU A 264 13.51 3.62 3.06
C GLU A 264 14.16 2.28 3.45
N GLY A 265 13.79 1.18 2.79
CA GLY A 265 14.44 -0.12 3.01
C GLY A 265 15.91 -0.12 2.62
N GLN A 266 16.25 0.47 1.47
CA GLN A 266 17.64 0.64 1.03
C GLN A 266 18.42 1.58 1.96
N PHE A 267 17.81 2.68 2.44
CA PHE A 267 18.42 3.60 3.38
C PHE A 267 18.89 2.91 4.66
N TRP A 268 17.99 2.17 5.32
CA TRP A 268 18.32 1.48 6.57
C TRP A 268 19.25 0.30 6.37
N SER A 269 19.14 -0.41 5.24
CA SER A 269 20.11 -1.44 4.82
C SER A 269 21.52 -0.84 4.72
N GLU A 270 21.67 0.29 4.02
CA GLU A 270 22.96 0.93 3.81
C GLU A 270 23.52 1.49 5.12
N VAL A 271 22.76 2.31 5.86
CA VAL A 271 23.19 2.88 7.17
C VAL A 271 23.52 1.79 8.19
N SER A 272 22.78 0.69 8.25
CA SER A 272 23.10 -0.40 9.20
C SER A 272 24.34 -1.21 8.81
N THR A 273 24.64 -1.31 7.51
CA THR A 273 25.71 -2.15 6.97
C THR A 273 27.03 -1.40 6.88
N ILE A 274 27.16 -0.44 5.96
CA ILE A 274 28.41 0.33 5.80
C ILE A 274 28.72 1.15 7.05
N GLY A 275 27.71 1.39 7.88
CA GLY A 275 27.83 2.15 9.11
C GLY A 275 28.69 1.53 10.23
N ARG A 276 29.17 0.29 10.06
CA ARG A 276 30.07 -0.37 11.03
C ARG A 276 31.38 -0.84 10.40
N ILE A 277 31.63 -0.43 9.17
CA ILE A 277 32.61 -1.03 8.28
C ILE A 277 33.60 0.06 7.85
N ASN A 278 34.89 -0.20 8.05
CA ASN A 278 35.95 0.68 7.60
C ASN A 278 37.09 -0.17 7.02
N HIS A 279 37.27 -0.10 5.70
CA HIS A 279 38.30 -0.81 4.97
C HIS A 279 38.74 0.02 3.77
N VAL A 280 40.02 -0.02 3.42
CA VAL A 280 40.63 0.86 2.39
C VAL A 280 39.96 0.75 1.01
N ASN A 281 39.45 -0.45 0.68
CA ASN A 281 38.75 -0.74 -0.57
C ASN A 281 37.23 -0.72 -0.49
N LEU A 282 36.64 -0.10 0.53
CA LEU A 282 35.19 0.13 0.65
C LEU A 282 34.92 1.64 0.72
N VAL A 283 33.74 2.08 0.27
CA VAL A 283 33.37 3.50 0.33
C VAL A 283 33.11 3.95 1.77
N THR A 284 33.74 5.04 2.18
CA THR A 284 33.55 5.60 3.53
C THR A 284 32.30 6.47 3.58
N MET A 285 31.31 6.06 4.38
CA MET A 285 30.19 6.91 4.77
C MET A 285 30.68 7.98 5.77
N LEU A 286 30.31 9.23 5.54
CA LEU A 286 30.54 10.36 6.46
C LEU A 286 29.30 10.63 7.33
N GLY A 287 28.12 10.29 6.83
CA GLY A 287 26.89 10.29 7.60
C GLY A 287 25.63 10.32 6.75
N PHE A 288 24.53 10.76 7.34
CA PHE A 288 23.21 10.68 6.72
C PHE A 288 22.26 11.80 7.15
N CYS A 289 21.22 12.02 6.36
CA CYS A 289 20.06 12.85 6.68
C CYS A 289 18.80 11.99 6.63
N ALA A 290 18.14 11.85 7.77
CA ALA A 290 16.81 11.25 7.92
C ALA A 290 15.88 12.31 8.54
N GLU A 291 15.20 13.06 7.66
CA GLU A 291 14.28 14.15 8.02
C GLU A 291 12.98 14.02 7.21
N ARG A 292 11.85 13.74 7.88
CA ARG A 292 10.53 13.55 7.24
C ARG A 292 10.59 12.48 6.14
N GLU A 293 10.35 12.85 4.88
CA GLU A 293 10.44 12.03 3.67
C GLU A 293 11.86 12.00 3.06
N HIS A 294 12.76 12.87 3.52
CA HIS A 294 14.10 12.99 2.98
C HIS A 294 15.01 11.90 3.57
N ARG A 295 15.58 11.09 2.69
CA ARG A 295 16.57 10.05 2.95
C ARG A 295 17.80 10.34 2.09
N LEU A 296 18.87 10.84 2.70
CA LEU A 296 20.13 11.14 2.01
C LEU A 296 21.32 10.53 2.75
N LEU A 297 22.27 10.06 1.99
CA LEU A 297 23.51 9.42 2.46
C LEU A 297 24.69 10.25 1.95
N VAL A 298 25.68 10.46 2.81
CA VAL A 298 26.82 11.36 2.55
C VAL A 298 28.10 10.54 2.62
N TYR A 299 28.88 10.57 1.54
CA TYR A 299 30.15 9.85 1.40
C TYR A 299 31.28 10.81 1.06
N GLY A 300 32.52 10.36 1.23
CA GLY A 300 33.66 11.00 0.57
C GLY A 300 33.42 11.05 -0.94
N TYR A 301 33.72 12.20 -1.56
CA TYR A 301 33.74 12.28 -3.02
C TYR A 301 34.95 11.51 -3.56
N LEU A 302 34.78 10.87 -4.71
CA LEU A 302 35.81 10.07 -5.39
C LEU A 302 35.97 10.60 -6.80
N GLU A 303 37.17 11.08 -7.13
CA GLU A 303 37.42 11.98 -8.25
C GLU A 303 37.24 11.30 -9.61
N ASN A 304 37.65 10.04 -9.74
CA ASN A 304 37.61 9.29 -10.99
C ASN A 304 36.26 8.59 -11.21
N GLY A 305 35.30 8.68 -10.28
CA GLY A 305 33.94 8.16 -10.48
C GLY A 305 33.85 6.63 -10.48
N SER A 306 33.02 6.04 -11.33
CA SER A 306 32.80 4.59 -11.40
C SER A 306 33.76 3.87 -12.36
N LEU A 307 34.08 2.61 -12.06
CA LEU A 307 34.86 1.73 -12.92
C LEU A 307 34.22 1.61 -14.31
N GLU A 308 32.89 1.49 -14.39
CA GLU A 308 32.14 1.51 -15.67
C GLU A 308 32.59 2.67 -16.59
N LYS A 309 32.61 3.90 -16.07
CA LYS A 309 32.96 5.10 -16.83
C LYS A 309 34.43 5.11 -17.29
N ASN A 310 35.32 4.44 -16.56
CA ASN A 310 36.75 4.35 -16.88
C ASN A 310 37.11 3.12 -17.72
N LEU A 311 36.24 2.11 -17.76
CA LEU A 311 36.45 0.86 -18.50
C LEU A 311 35.78 0.88 -19.87
N PHE A 312 34.56 1.40 -19.98
CA PHE A 312 33.77 1.38 -21.21
C PHE A 312 33.71 2.73 -21.96
N SER A 313 34.43 3.75 -21.51
CA SER A 313 34.61 4.99 -22.27
C SER A 313 35.82 4.92 -23.22
N ASP A 314 35.72 5.61 -24.35
CA ASP A 314 36.83 5.81 -25.28
C ASP A 314 37.83 6.89 -24.81
N SER A 315 37.46 7.68 -23.79
CA SER A 315 38.19 8.90 -23.38
C SER A 315 39.32 8.69 -22.36
N ALA A 316 39.30 7.58 -21.62
CA ALA A 316 40.31 7.23 -20.64
C ALA A 316 40.54 5.72 -20.67
N VAL A 317 41.79 5.28 -20.72
CA VAL A 317 42.16 3.85 -20.72
C VAL A 317 42.79 3.50 -19.38
N LEU A 318 42.14 2.62 -18.62
CA LEU A 318 42.79 1.95 -17.50
C LEU A 318 43.93 1.07 -18.05
N ASN A 319 45.16 1.41 -17.70
CA ASN A 319 46.34 0.60 -18.01
C ASN A 319 46.30 -0.74 -17.23
N TRP A 320 47.26 -1.62 -17.53
CA TRP A 320 47.34 -2.95 -16.92
C TRP A 320 47.43 -2.90 -15.38
N GLU A 321 48.34 -2.09 -14.82
CA GLU A 321 48.53 -1.98 -13.37
C GLU A 321 47.29 -1.45 -12.64
N HIS A 322 46.57 -0.49 -13.22
CA HIS A 322 45.30 -0.03 -12.67
C HIS A 322 44.26 -1.16 -12.67
N ARG A 323 44.11 -1.93 -13.76
CA ARG A 323 43.16 -3.07 -13.80
C ARG A 323 43.51 -4.13 -12.76
N VAL A 324 44.79 -4.46 -12.64
CA VAL A 324 45.32 -5.38 -11.62
C VAL A 324 45.04 -4.87 -10.21
N SER A 325 45.35 -3.61 -9.91
CA SER A 325 45.09 -2.96 -8.63
C SER A 325 43.59 -2.93 -8.29
N ILE A 326 42.74 -2.67 -9.29
CA ILE A 326 41.28 -2.67 -9.17
C ILE A 326 40.76 -4.08 -8.87
N ALA A 327 41.25 -5.12 -9.55
CA ALA A 327 40.90 -6.51 -9.25
C ALA A 327 41.26 -6.89 -7.81
N VAL A 328 42.53 -6.70 -7.43
CA VAL A 328 43.06 -7.04 -6.10
C VAL A 328 42.34 -6.28 -4.99
N GLY A 329 42.16 -4.97 -5.13
CA GLY A 329 41.49 -4.15 -4.14
C GLY A 329 40.00 -4.45 -4.01
N THR A 330 39.30 -4.70 -5.12
CA THR A 330 37.89 -5.14 -5.08
C THR A 330 37.78 -6.49 -4.37
N ALA A 331 38.67 -7.44 -4.67
CA ALA A 331 38.70 -8.75 -4.01
C ALA A 331 38.94 -8.63 -2.49
N LYS A 332 39.90 -7.79 -2.07
CA LYS A 332 40.17 -7.49 -0.65
C LYS A 332 38.96 -6.87 0.05
N GLY A 333 38.28 -5.92 -0.60
CA GLY A 333 37.05 -5.32 -0.08
C GLY A 333 35.96 -6.37 0.18
N LEU A 334 35.75 -7.31 -0.74
CA LEU A 334 34.76 -8.38 -0.58
C LEU A 334 35.20 -9.45 0.45
N ALA A 335 36.49 -9.81 0.49
CA ALA A 335 37.02 -10.72 1.51
C ALA A 335 36.78 -10.18 2.93
N TYR A 336 37.05 -8.89 3.15
CA TYR A 336 36.76 -8.23 4.42
C TYR A 336 35.26 -8.35 4.81
N LEU A 337 34.35 -8.08 3.86
CA LEU A 337 32.90 -8.17 4.07
C LEU A 337 32.41 -9.59 4.41
N HIS A 338 32.99 -10.60 3.79
CA HIS A 338 32.58 -12.00 3.93
C HIS A 338 33.23 -12.71 5.11
N GLU A 339 34.49 -12.41 5.41
CA GLU A 339 35.35 -13.27 6.24
C GLU A 339 35.88 -12.56 7.50
N GLU A 340 36.05 -11.22 7.48
CA GLU A 340 36.59 -10.44 8.60
C GLU A 340 35.52 -9.70 9.43
N CYS A 341 34.42 -9.24 8.81
CA CYS A 341 33.32 -8.56 9.52
C CYS A 341 32.63 -9.46 10.58
N LEU A 342 32.34 -8.90 11.76
CA LEU A 342 31.68 -9.62 12.88
C LEU A 342 30.37 -10.32 12.44
N GLU A 343 29.54 -9.62 11.69
CA GLU A 343 28.37 -10.14 10.97
C GLU A 343 28.77 -10.37 9.51
N TRP A 344 28.35 -11.46 8.88
CA TRP A 344 28.63 -11.68 7.45
C TRP A 344 27.85 -10.67 6.62
N VAL A 345 28.54 -9.96 5.72
CA VAL A 345 27.94 -8.92 4.87
C VAL A 345 27.89 -9.40 3.43
N LEU A 346 26.70 -9.73 2.94
CA LEU A 346 26.50 -9.98 1.49
C LEU A 346 26.24 -8.64 0.79
N HIS A 347 26.98 -8.33 -0.26
CA HIS A 347 26.84 -7.09 -1.03
C HIS A 347 25.64 -7.13 -1.97
N CYS A 348 25.50 -8.22 -2.72
CA CYS A 348 24.43 -8.59 -3.67
C CYS A 348 24.27 -7.70 -4.92
N ASP A 349 25.15 -6.72 -5.14
CA ASP A 349 25.16 -5.89 -6.35
C ASP A 349 26.58 -5.47 -6.77
N VAL A 350 27.54 -6.42 -6.78
CA VAL A 350 28.90 -6.15 -7.27
C VAL A 350 28.89 -6.04 -8.79
N LYS A 351 29.34 -4.90 -9.32
CA LYS A 351 29.38 -4.56 -10.77
C LYS A 351 30.23 -3.30 -11.01
N PRO A 352 30.69 -3.00 -12.24
CA PRO A 352 31.53 -1.83 -12.52
C PRO A 352 30.91 -0.46 -12.16
N GLN A 353 29.59 -0.33 -12.10
CA GLN A 353 28.93 0.90 -11.64
C GLN A 353 29.13 1.14 -10.14
N ASN A 354 29.31 0.06 -9.37
CA ASN A 354 29.37 0.04 -7.91
C ASN A 354 30.80 -0.13 -7.37
N VAL A 355 31.82 -0.19 -8.24
CA VAL A 355 33.22 0.01 -7.85
C VAL A 355 33.60 1.42 -8.26
N LEU A 356 33.88 2.27 -7.27
CA LEU A 356 34.30 3.65 -7.47
C LEU A 356 35.83 3.77 -7.35
N LEU A 357 36.41 4.79 -7.99
CA LEU A 357 37.85 5.02 -8.07
C LEU A 357 38.20 6.38 -7.45
N ASP A 358 39.10 6.40 -6.46
CA ASP A 358 39.68 7.65 -5.97
C ASP A 358 40.70 8.25 -6.96
N LYS A 359 41.21 9.44 -6.64
CA LYS A 359 42.26 10.14 -7.41
C LYS A 359 43.45 9.27 -7.85
N ASP A 360 43.81 8.24 -7.08
CA ASP A 360 44.97 7.37 -7.29
C ASP A 360 44.56 6.04 -7.96
N PHE A 361 43.36 6.01 -8.57
CA PHE A 361 42.70 4.88 -9.20
C PHE A 361 42.49 3.66 -8.28
N GLN A 362 42.53 3.84 -6.96
CA GLN A 362 42.30 2.73 -6.03
C GLN A 362 40.80 2.42 -5.92
N PRO A 363 40.40 1.13 -5.95
CA PRO A 363 39.00 0.73 -5.96
C PRO A 363 38.37 0.87 -4.57
N LYS A 364 37.11 1.34 -4.55
CA LYS A 364 36.22 1.37 -3.38
C LYS A 364 34.85 0.82 -3.77
N VAL A 365 34.48 -0.32 -3.20
CA VAL A 365 33.14 -0.92 -3.39
C VAL A 365 32.08 -0.07 -2.70
N ALA A 366 30.95 0.16 -3.38
CA ALA A 366 29.91 1.11 -3.02
C ALA A 366 28.48 0.60 -3.36
N ASP A 367 27.47 1.34 -2.90
CA ASP A 367 26.02 1.02 -2.98
C ASP A 367 25.59 -0.23 -2.20
N PHE A 368 25.60 -0.10 -0.87
CA PHE A 368 25.17 -1.15 0.07
C PHE A 368 23.64 -1.20 0.25
N GLY A 369 22.87 -0.52 -0.61
CA GLY A 369 21.40 -0.49 -0.54
C GLY A 369 20.76 -1.87 -0.77
N LEU A 370 21.45 -2.78 -1.46
CA LEU A 370 21.00 -4.17 -1.68
C LEU A 370 21.68 -5.19 -0.74
N SER A 371 22.54 -4.75 0.18
CA SER A 371 23.30 -5.64 1.06
C SER A 371 22.47 -6.28 2.18
N LYS A 372 23.01 -7.28 2.86
CA LYS A 372 22.35 -7.98 3.96
C LYS A 372 23.37 -8.49 4.98
N LEU A 373 23.09 -8.21 6.26
CA LEU A 373 23.80 -8.77 7.41
C LEU A 373 23.25 -10.16 7.76
N PHE A 374 24.14 -11.11 8.04
CA PHE A 374 23.84 -12.43 8.58
C PHE A 374 24.63 -12.65 9.88
N ASP A 375 23.94 -13.17 10.90
CA ASP A 375 24.55 -13.56 12.16
C ASP A 375 25.33 -14.87 11.97
N ARG A 376 26.63 -14.86 12.30
CA ARG A 376 27.51 -16.05 12.25
C ARG A 376 27.05 -17.17 13.19
N ALA A 377 26.26 -16.86 14.23
CA ALA A 377 25.66 -17.85 15.13
C ALA A 377 24.42 -18.54 14.56
N GLY A 378 23.97 -18.21 13.33
CA GLY A 378 22.87 -18.90 12.64
C GLY A 378 21.46 -18.56 13.12
N ASN A 379 21.29 -17.67 14.12
CA ASN A 379 19.98 -17.33 14.67
C ASN A 379 19.06 -16.57 13.69
N ASN A 380 19.64 -15.93 12.67
CA ASN A 380 18.92 -15.10 11.71
C ASN A 380 18.67 -15.83 10.39
N THR A 381 17.78 -16.83 10.39
CA THR A 381 17.29 -17.54 9.20
C THR A 381 16.33 -16.71 8.31
N SER A 382 16.25 -15.39 8.53
CA SER A 382 15.50 -14.47 7.66
C SER A 382 16.23 -14.25 6.33
N GLY A 383 16.15 -15.27 5.47
CA GLY A 383 16.55 -15.21 4.07
C GLY A 383 15.89 -14.02 3.37
N PHE A 384 16.47 -13.62 2.24
CA PHE A 384 15.96 -12.49 1.47
C PHE A 384 14.51 -12.76 1.06
N SER A 385 13.61 -11.83 1.40
CA SER A 385 12.18 -11.97 1.10
C SER A 385 11.86 -11.86 -0.40
N ARG A 386 12.79 -11.32 -1.20
CA ARG A 386 12.70 -11.15 -2.66
C ARG A 386 14.10 -11.16 -3.26
N VAL A 387 14.24 -11.76 -4.44
CA VAL A 387 15.45 -11.63 -5.29
C VAL A 387 15.69 -10.18 -5.67
N ARG A 388 16.94 -9.70 -5.52
CA ARG A 388 17.39 -8.32 -5.83
C ARG A 388 18.84 -8.31 -6.30
N GLY A 389 19.18 -7.47 -7.27
CA GLY A 389 20.52 -7.37 -7.87
C GLY A 389 20.45 -7.00 -9.35
N THR A 390 21.60 -6.85 -10.00
CA THR A 390 21.69 -6.50 -11.43
C THR A 390 21.80 -7.75 -12.32
N ARG A 391 20.90 -7.89 -13.29
CA ARG A 391 20.98 -8.96 -14.32
C ARG A 391 22.33 -8.93 -15.03
N GLY A 392 22.86 -10.11 -15.37
CA GLY A 392 24.23 -10.26 -15.89
C GLY A 392 25.28 -10.55 -14.80
N TYR A 393 25.09 -10.01 -13.59
CA TYR A 393 25.99 -10.21 -12.44
C TYR A 393 25.45 -11.21 -11.41
N MET A 394 24.13 -11.46 -11.41
CA MET A 394 23.50 -12.37 -10.45
C MET A 394 23.87 -13.84 -10.70
N ALA A 395 24.30 -14.54 -9.64
CA ALA A 395 24.57 -15.97 -9.67
C ALA A 395 23.31 -16.82 -9.99
N PRO A 396 23.45 -18.00 -10.63
CA PRO A 396 22.32 -18.86 -11.02
C PRO A 396 21.38 -19.20 -9.86
N GLU A 397 21.93 -19.58 -8.69
CA GLU A 397 21.15 -19.94 -7.52
C GLU A 397 20.31 -18.77 -6.98
N TRP A 398 20.79 -17.54 -7.18
CA TRP A 398 20.12 -16.33 -6.73
C TRP A 398 18.97 -15.96 -7.66
N ILE A 399 19.14 -16.15 -8.97
CA ILE A 399 18.08 -16.04 -9.97
C ILE A 399 16.98 -17.10 -9.72
N MET A 400 17.37 -18.32 -9.35
CA MET A 400 16.47 -19.44 -9.04
C MET A 400 15.79 -19.33 -7.66
N ASN A 401 16.04 -18.25 -6.89
CA ASN A 401 15.49 -18.04 -5.54
C ASN A 401 15.81 -19.21 -4.57
N LEU A 402 16.98 -19.82 -4.74
CA LEU A 402 17.53 -20.79 -3.79
C LEU A 402 18.19 -20.05 -2.61
N PRO A 403 18.51 -20.74 -1.49
CA PRO A 403 19.32 -20.14 -0.43
C PRO A 403 20.64 -19.60 -1.00
N ILE A 404 21.14 -18.48 -0.47
CA ILE A 404 22.39 -17.85 -0.94
C ILE A 404 23.42 -17.69 0.18
N THR A 405 24.68 -17.62 -0.22
CA THR A 405 25.87 -17.44 0.64
C THR A 405 26.76 -16.36 0.03
N SER A 406 27.95 -16.10 0.58
CA SER A 406 28.99 -15.23 -0.02
C SER A 406 29.33 -15.57 -1.47
N LYS A 407 29.09 -16.81 -1.91
CA LYS A 407 29.33 -17.28 -3.28
C LYS A 407 28.54 -16.52 -4.37
N VAL A 408 27.49 -15.77 -4.03
CA VAL A 408 26.80 -14.90 -5.02
C VAL A 408 27.61 -13.65 -5.37
N ASP A 409 28.32 -13.10 -4.40
CA ASP A 409 29.22 -11.96 -4.61
C ASP A 409 30.52 -12.42 -5.31
N VAL A 410 30.98 -13.64 -5.02
CA VAL A 410 32.10 -14.28 -5.76
C VAL A 410 31.78 -14.39 -7.25
N TYR A 411 30.57 -14.86 -7.60
CA TYR A 411 30.10 -14.91 -8.99
C TYR A 411 30.08 -13.52 -9.62
N SER A 412 29.48 -12.55 -8.92
CA SER A 412 29.39 -11.15 -9.38
C SER A 412 30.78 -10.53 -9.59
N TYR A 413 31.75 -10.81 -8.71
CA TYR A 413 33.15 -10.44 -8.86
C TYR A 413 33.82 -11.10 -10.07
N GLY A 414 33.55 -12.39 -10.31
CA GLY A 414 34.04 -13.10 -11.49
C GLY A 414 33.59 -12.45 -12.80
N VAL A 415 32.32 -12.05 -12.89
CA VAL A 415 31.80 -11.28 -14.04
C VAL A 415 32.54 -9.95 -14.19
N LEU A 416 32.67 -9.18 -13.10
CA LEU A 416 33.38 -7.90 -13.09
C LEU A 416 34.85 -8.06 -13.54
N LEU A 417 35.53 -9.12 -13.10
CA LEU A 417 36.91 -9.41 -13.47
C LEU A 417 37.03 -9.75 -14.98
N LEU A 418 36.10 -10.53 -15.55
CA LEU A 418 36.09 -10.78 -17.00
C LEU A 418 35.86 -9.49 -17.80
N GLU A 419 34.94 -8.62 -17.36
CA GLU A 419 34.74 -7.30 -17.99
C GLU A 419 36.00 -6.44 -17.91
N LEU A 420 36.68 -6.43 -16.75
CA LEU A 420 37.89 -5.64 -16.49
C LEU A 420 39.08 -6.06 -17.37
N LEU A 421 39.25 -7.35 -17.63
CA LEU A 421 40.34 -7.88 -18.45
C LEU A 421 40.06 -7.75 -19.96
N THR A 422 38.80 -7.94 -20.38
CA THR A 422 38.41 -7.92 -21.80
C THR A 422 37.97 -6.54 -22.31
N GLY A 423 37.60 -5.62 -21.43
CA GLY A 423 37.00 -4.33 -21.80
C GLY A 423 35.59 -4.43 -22.39
N ARG A 424 34.96 -5.61 -22.35
CA ARG A 424 33.66 -5.92 -22.97
C ARG A 424 32.57 -6.02 -21.91
N SER A 425 31.34 -5.57 -22.22
CA SER A 425 30.23 -5.67 -21.29
C SER A 425 29.58 -7.06 -21.28
N SER A 426 29.30 -7.55 -20.08
CA SER A 426 28.59 -8.79 -19.75
C SER A 426 27.12 -8.82 -20.20
N ASN A 427 26.50 -7.66 -20.38
CA ASN A 427 25.14 -7.55 -20.95
C ASN A 427 25.05 -8.09 -22.37
N GLY A 428 26.19 -8.28 -23.04
CA GLY A 428 26.33 -8.83 -24.38
C GLY A 428 26.98 -7.83 -25.32
N PHE A 429 27.80 -8.33 -26.24
CA PHE A 429 28.60 -7.51 -27.14
C PHE A 429 28.56 -8.07 -28.56
N GLN A 430 28.88 -7.20 -29.53
CA GLN A 430 29.00 -7.60 -30.92
C GLN A 430 30.41 -8.18 -31.15
N HIS A 431 30.47 -9.42 -31.61
CA HIS A 431 31.69 -10.12 -32.00
C HIS A 431 31.66 -10.35 -33.51
N VAL A 432 32.71 -9.95 -34.22
CA VAL A 432 32.86 -10.26 -35.65
C VAL A 432 33.61 -11.59 -35.74
N GLY A 433 32.95 -12.60 -36.32
CA GLY A 433 33.56 -13.92 -36.54
C GLY A 433 34.60 -13.90 -37.67
N GLU A 434 35.31 -15.03 -37.84
CA GLU A 434 36.26 -15.23 -38.96
C GLU A 434 35.58 -15.15 -40.33
N ASP A 435 34.27 -15.39 -40.39
CA ASP A 435 33.41 -15.21 -41.56
C ASP A 435 33.06 -13.74 -41.85
N GLY A 436 33.49 -12.81 -41.00
CA GLY A 436 33.13 -11.39 -41.08
C GLY A 436 31.74 -11.06 -40.54
N GLU A 437 30.98 -12.06 -40.07
CA GLU A 437 29.61 -11.87 -39.59
C GLU A 437 29.58 -11.36 -38.14
N ALA A 438 28.79 -10.32 -37.91
CA ALA A 438 28.70 -9.66 -36.62
C ALA A 438 27.60 -10.27 -35.74
N ARG A 439 27.99 -11.11 -34.77
CA ARG A 439 27.08 -11.89 -33.91
C ARG A 439 27.01 -11.29 -32.50
N TYR A 440 25.84 -11.39 -31.87
CA TYR A 440 25.67 -10.99 -30.48
C TYR A 440 26.07 -12.14 -29.55
N MET A 441 27.04 -11.92 -28.66
CA MET A 441 27.57 -12.96 -27.77
C MET A 441 27.50 -12.55 -26.30
N GLN A 442 27.27 -13.54 -25.43
CA GLN A 442 27.40 -13.40 -23.98
C GLN A 442 28.87 -13.63 -23.57
N LEU A 443 29.35 -12.86 -22.58
CA LEU A 443 30.76 -12.84 -22.20
C LEU A 443 31.28 -14.19 -21.68
N ILE A 444 30.60 -14.80 -20.70
CA ILE A 444 31.06 -16.06 -20.08
C ILE A 444 31.09 -17.22 -21.10
N PRO A 445 30.02 -17.53 -21.86
CA PRO A 445 30.06 -18.62 -22.84
C PRO A 445 31.12 -18.43 -23.92
N TRP A 446 31.32 -17.19 -24.39
CA TRP A 446 32.36 -16.88 -25.37
C TRP A 446 33.77 -17.13 -24.81
N ILE A 447 34.10 -16.64 -23.61
CA ILE A 447 35.42 -16.86 -23.01
C ILE A 447 35.65 -18.35 -22.72
N LYS A 448 34.66 -19.07 -22.20
CA LYS A 448 34.74 -20.53 -22.01
C LYS A 448 35.02 -21.26 -23.33
N GLU A 449 34.43 -20.84 -24.44
CA GLU A 449 34.69 -21.42 -25.76
C GLU A 449 36.08 -21.06 -26.31
N MET A 450 36.55 -19.82 -26.15
CA MET A 450 37.89 -19.41 -26.58
C MET A 450 38.98 -20.20 -25.84
N VAL A 451 38.90 -20.30 -24.51
CA VAL A 451 39.82 -21.10 -23.68
C VAL A 451 39.83 -22.59 -24.08
N ARG A 452 38.69 -23.12 -24.57
CA ARG A 452 38.55 -24.52 -24.99
C ARG A 452 39.07 -24.80 -26.40
N THR A 453 39.06 -23.82 -27.30
CA THR A 453 39.24 -24.05 -28.75
C THR A 453 40.44 -23.36 -29.37
N ARG A 454 40.96 -22.29 -28.76
CA ARG A 454 42.08 -21.50 -29.29
C ARG A 454 43.34 -21.76 -28.48
N GLU A 455 44.48 -21.90 -29.15
CA GLU A 455 45.78 -22.01 -28.47
C GLU A 455 46.24 -20.68 -27.87
N LYS A 456 45.91 -19.56 -28.54
CA LYS A 456 46.30 -18.19 -28.17
C LYS A 456 45.14 -17.35 -27.61
N TRP A 457 44.17 -17.99 -26.97
CA TRP A 457 42.95 -17.34 -26.47
C TRP A 457 43.19 -16.05 -25.66
N VAL A 458 44.29 -15.95 -24.90
CA VAL A 458 44.67 -14.74 -24.14
C VAL A 458 44.77 -13.51 -25.05
N GLU A 459 45.40 -13.66 -26.21
CA GLU A 459 45.61 -12.59 -27.20
C GLU A 459 44.29 -12.21 -27.91
N GLU A 460 43.32 -13.13 -27.99
CA GLU A 460 42.01 -12.92 -28.62
C GLU A 460 40.97 -12.27 -27.68
N ILE A 461 41.03 -12.54 -26.37
CA ILE A 461 40.03 -12.04 -25.41
C ILE A 461 40.41 -10.72 -24.73
N VAL A 462 41.70 -10.42 -24.59
CA VAL A 462 42.19 -9.21 -23.91
C VAL A 462 41.63 -7.93 -24.55
N ASP A 463 41.42 -6.90 -23.74
CA ASP A 463 41.10 -5.57 -24.23
C ASP A 463 42.17 -5.05 -25.23
N PRO A 464 41.83 -4.83 -26.51
CA PRO A 464 42.82 -4.38 -27.51
C PRO A 464 43.49 -3.06 -27.16
N ARG A 465 42.86 -2.22 -26.31
CA ARG A 465 43.40 -0.94 -25.84
C ARG A 465 44.58 -1.10 -24.86
N LEU A 466 44.88 -2.32 -24.40
CA LEU A 466 46.10 -2.62 -23.65
C LEU A 466 47.34 -2.77 -24.55
N CYS A 467 47.18 -2.89 -25.88
CA CYS A 467 48.29 -2.87 -26.86
C CYS A 467 49.49 -3.79 -26.50
N GLU A 468 49.21 -5.02 -26.05
CA GLU A 468 50.20 -6.00 -25.57
C GLU A 468 51.02 -5.59 -24.32
N MET A 469 50.74 -4.43 -23.71
CA MET A 469 51.36 -3.97 -22.46
C MET A 469 50.71 -4.61 -21.22
N TYR A 470 50.73 -5.94 -21.16
CA TYR A 470 50.23 -6.73 -20.03
C TYR A 470 51.07 -8.01 -19.85
N ASP A 471 51.18 -8.50 -18.61
CA ASP A 471 51.80 -9.82 -18.40
C ASP A 471 50.84 -10.94 -18.79
N LYS A 472 51.26 -11.76 -19.77
CA LYS A 472 50.50 -12.91 -20.28
C LYS A 472 50.30 -14.00 -19.21
N LYS A 473 51.25 -14.22 -18.28
CA LYS A 473 51.11 -15.23 -17.21
C LYS A 473 50.02 -14.82 -16.23
N ARG A 474 50.09 -13.60 -15.70
CA ARG A 474 49.13 -13.04 -14.75
C ARG A 474 47.76 -12.79 -15.39
N MET A 475 47.70 -12.42 -16.68
CA MET A 475 46.46 -12.39 -17.45
C MET A 475 45.79 -13.77 -17.49
N ASN A 476 46.52 -14.82 -17.85
CA ASN A 476 45.99 -16.19 -17.84
C ASN A 476 45.46 -16.58 -16.44
N LEU A 477 46.24 -16.33 -15.38
CA LEU A 477 45.82 -16.60 -14.00
C LEU A 477 44.55 -15.84 -13.60
N LEU A 478 44.45 -14.54 -13.94
CA LEU A 478 43.28 -13.72 -13.63
C LEU A 478 42.02 -14.19 -14.39
N VAL A 479 42.15 -14.59 -15.66
CA VAL A 479 41.02 -15.15 -16.43
C VAL A 479 40.59 -16.50 -15.87
N MET A 480 41.52 -17.40 -15.55
CA MET A 480 41.20 -18.71 -14.96
C MET A 480 40.53 -18.56 -13.59
N MET A 481 41.02 -17.65 -12.75
CA MET A 481 40.40 -17.31 -11.47
C MET A 481 38.99 -16.74 -11.66
N ALA A 482 38.79 -15.85 -12.63
CA ALA A 482 37.48 -15.30 -12.96
C ALA A 482 36.50 -16.37 -13.45
N LEU A 483 36.96 -17.32 -14.28
CA LEU A 483 36.18 -18.47 -14.74
C LEU A 483 35.77 -19.38 -13.57
N GLN A 484 36.68 -19.66 -12.63
CA GLN A 484 36.36 -20.41 -11.42
C GLN A 484 35.35 -19.67 -10.52
N CYS A 485 35.42 -18.34 -10.46
CA CYS A 485 34.46 -17.51 -9.73
C CYS A 485 33.05 -17.57 -10.33
N VAL A 486 32.91 -17.71 -11.66
CA VAL A 486 31.60 -17.80 -12.36
C VAL A 486 31.11 -19.22 -12.61
N GLU A 487 31.63 -20.23 -11.89
CA GLU A 487 31.13 -21.60 -12.01
C GLU A 487 29.65 -21.72 -11.62
N GLU A 488 28.94 -22.61 -12.30
CA GLU A 488 27.50 -22.78 -12.06
C GLU A 488 27.24 -23.32 -10.65
N GLU A 489 27.98 -24.37 -10.26
CA GLU A 489 27.92 -24.92 -8.92
C GLU A 489 28.62 -23.98 -7.91
N ARG A 490 27.87 -23.55 -6.89
CA ARG A 490 28.30 -22.53 -5.93
C ARG A 490 29.52 -22.96 -5.12
N ASP A 491 29.65 -24.26 -4.86
CA ASP A 491 30.64 -24.81 -3.94
C ASP A 491 32.01 -24.99 -4.62
N MET A 492 32.02 -25.06 -5.96
CA MET A 492 33.24 -25.06 -6.79
C MET A 492 33.92 -23.67 -6.86
N ARG A 493 33.15 -22.60 -6.65
CA ARG A 493 33.68 -21.23 -6.59
C ARG A 493 34.57 -21.04 -5.35
N PRO A 494 35.71 -20.33 -5.44
CA PRO A 494 36.57 -20.04 -4.28
C PRO A 494 35.90 -19.13 -3.24
N THR A 495 36.51 -18.96 -2.07
CA THR A 495 36.21 -17.83 -1.17
C THR A 495 36.94 -16.56 -1.62
N MET A 496 36.52 -15.38 -1.16
CA MET A 496 37.19 -14.14 -1.58
C MET A 496 38.60 -14.03 -1.03
N SER A 497 38.92 -14.56 0.16
CA SER A 497 40.32 -14.66 0.61
C SER A 497 41.16 -15.61 -0.25
N GLN A 498 40.59 -16.71 -0.74
CA GLN A 498 41.30 -17.59 -1.69
C GLN A 498 41.57 -16.86 -3.01
N VAL A 499 40.59 -16.12 -3.54
CA VAL A 499 40.79 -15.24 -4.71
C VAL A 499 41.93 -14.26 -4.46
N VAL A 500 41.87 -13.49 -3.36
CA VAL A 500 42.92 -12.52 -2.97
C VAL A 500 44.29 -13.19 -2.88
N HIS A 501 44.39 -14.35 -2.25
CA HIS A 501 45.64 -15.09 -2.11
C HIS A 501 46.20 -15.47 -3.48
N SER A 502 45.43 -16.16 -4.33
CA SER A 502 45.89 -16.58 -5.65
C SER A 502 46.32 -15.43 -6.57
N ILE A 503 45.60 -14.31 -6.56
CA ILE A 503 45.96 -13.14 -7.40
C ILE A 503 47.06 -12.26 -6.80
N THR A 504 47.44 -12.47 -5.53
CA THR A 504 48.51 -11.73 -4.85
C THR A 504 49.82 -12.52 -4.77
N VAL A 505 49.77 -13.84 -4.53
CA VAL A 505 51.00 -14.69 -4.50
C VAL A 505 51.69 -14.70 -5.86
N SER A 506 50.92 -14.74 -6.95
CA SER A 506 51.45 -14.59 -8.31
C SER A 506 52.05 -13.20 -8.62
N CYS A 507 52.17 -12.31 -7.63
CA CYS A 507 52.92 -11.05 -7.72
C CYS A 507 54.28 -11.13 -7.01
N MET A 508 54.48 -12.15 -6.17
CA MET A 508 55.65 -12.32 -5.32
C MET A 508 56.67 -13.27 -5.97
N ASP A 509 56.18 -14.27 -6.72
CA ASP A 509 57.02 -15.13 -7.58
C ASP A 509 57.83 -14.32 -8.62
N ASP A 510 57.36 -13.12 -9.01
CA ASP A 510 58.08 -12.21 -9.92
C ASP A 510 59.09 -11.30 -9.19
N LEU A 511 59.01 -11.15 -7.86
CA LEU A 511 59.93 -10.31 -7.07
C LEU A 511 61.18 -11.09 -6.63
N GLU A 512 61.02 -12.35 -6.20
CA GLU A 512 62.16 -13.19 -5.79
C GLU A 512 63.12 -13.45 -6.97
N VAL A 513 62.60 -13.58 -8.20
CA VAL A 513 63.42 -13.74 -9.42
C VAL A 513 64.23 -12.49 -9.77
N VAL A 514 63.79 -11.29 -9.37
CA VAL A 514 64.54 -10.04 -9.59
C VAL A 514 65.65 -9.89 -8.54
N GLU A 515 65.41 -10.24 -7.27
CA GLU A 515 66.46 -10.19 -6.24
C GLU A 515 67.56 -11.25 -6.46
N GLU A 516 67.25 -12.42 -7.03
CA GLU A 516 68.28 -13.41 -7.41
C GLU A 516 69.10 -13.01 -8.65
N THR A 517 68.55 -12.21 -9.57
CA THR A 517 69.25 -11.82 -10.80
C THR A 517 70.18 -10.61 -10.65
N ASP A 518 69.99 -9.77 -9.62
CA ASP A 518 70.93 -8.70 -9.23
C ASP A 518 72.09 -9.18 -8.32
N GLN A 519 72.20 -10.48 -8.03
CA GLN A 519 73.27 -11.06 -7.19
C GLN A 519 74.20 -12.06 -7.91
N GLN A 520 74.29 -12.05 -9.25
CA GLN A 520 75.08 -13.03 -10.02
C GLN A 520 76.02 -12.41 -11.06
#